data_AF-A0A1L8MZV4-F1
#
_entry.id   AF-A0A1L8MZV4-F1
#
_cell.length_a   1.000
_cell.length_b   1.000
_cell.length_c   1.000
_cell.angle_alpha   90.00
_cell.angle_beta   90.00
_cell.angle_gamma   90.00
#
_symmetry.space_group_name_H-M   'P 1'
#
loop_
_entity.id
_entity.type
_entity.pdbx_description
1 polymer ?
#
loop_
_entity_poly.entity_id
_entity_poly.type
_entity_poly.pdbx_seq_one_letter_code
_entity_poly.pdbx_strand_id
1 'polypeptide(L)'
;MITVINESLVEHIFQKFIRTYPEVFSMETLKDFFAQNDCSLEKKILFDYVSTNPMVFKLDNGLFISRAGLFTNKKFSIKPFAYEIEAGILIPGHRTMPFTDPNQIPDRLEFFVNGKVVQKKIVTLPKSKIIPAYTLYGEEYVSQIISYDTANDEKNFAEKGFEIPDSVSITVLDLQNLYKEWRFTNSDRLILEVVDWNLGFITIKVQKNLSKNALKITKLDYERDIWNRRFEKCLLESMHSYGMCSSIEEQLAYAFFVFAQNYTIDFCGSVEDFLATTSSFVIAPYGIESRIILSSLGCPLFLDWCDFFEPITKNTLYPEIGIPLSYYVLQACILDSLYNKEDTLLGVLTRIYPDNWAIGEKEKNYFLAYILKKYGNESNIYNYFTDYKVGNIRNKALTVFFKLISLLSDLKVSKVPLKLFNNQSLIIFRQLILHVNQLIEILVQQKNLDSEDLVPISLSLEGIDSRYDEINVEIRETIKMYHYDCFKLL
;
A
#
# COMPACT_ATOMS: atom_id res chain seq x y z
N MET A 1 -31.57 23.54 -2.55
CA MET A 1 -31.78 22.42 -1.62
C MET A 1 -30.47 21.63 -1.65
N ILE A 2 -29.62 21.82 -0.64
CA ILE A 2 -28.31 21.17 -0.60
C ILE A 2 -28.59 19.75 -0.14
N THR A 3 -28.56 18.81 -1.08
CA THR A 3 -28.57 17.38 -0.77
C THR A 3 -27.34 17.13 0.08
N VAL A 4 -27.54 16.85 1.37
CA VAL A 4 -26.47 16.38 2.24
C VAL A 4 -26.06 15.03 1.67
N ILE A 5 -24.97 15.01 0.91
CA ILE A 5 -24.39 13.78 0.37
C ILE A 5 -23.95 12.97 1.58
N ASN A 6 -24.56 11.79 1.77
CA ASN A 6 -24.09 10.85 2.76
C ASN A 6 -22.81 10.20 2.21
N GLU A 7 -21.65 10.73 2.59
CA GLU A 7 -20.33 10.30 2.10
C GLU A 7 -20.12 8.78 2.30
N SER A 8 -20.62 8.21 3.41
CA SER A 8 -20.55 6.76 3.66
C SER A 8 -21.34 5.94 2.64
N LEU A 9 -22.50 6.43 2.18
CA LEU A 9 -23.28 5.77 1.14
C LEU A 9 -22.56 5.86 -0.23
N VAL A 10 -21.98 7.01 -0.54
CA VAL A 10 -21.21 7.23 -1.78
C VAL A 10 -20.04 6.26 -1.86
N GLU A 11 -19.25 6.18 -0.78
CA GLU A 11 -18.11 5.28 -0.72
C GLU A 11 -18.56 3.82 -0.82
N HIS A 12 -19.63 3.42 -0.14
CA HIS A 12 -20.16 2.07 -0.22
C HIS A 12 -20.60 1.69 -1.66
N ILE A 13 -21.32 2.59 -2.34
CA ILE A 13 -21.74 2.36 -3.74
C ILE A 13 -20.53 2.29 -4.66
N PHE A 14 -19.53 3.16 -4.48
CA PHE A 14 -18.31 3.14 -5.27
C PHE A 14 -17.52 1.85 -5.08
N GLN A 15 -17.31 1.43 -3.82
CA GLN A 15 -16.64 0.17 -3.48
C GLN A 15 -17.38 -1.03 -4.06
N LYS A 16 -18.71 -1.05 -3.96
CA LYS A 16 -19.52 -2.09 -4.61
C LYS A 16 -19.25 -2.13 -6.12
N PHE A 17 -19.28 -0.99 -6.80
CA PHE A 17 -19.04 -0.93 -8.25
C PHE A 17 -17.68 -1.48 -8.64
N ILE A 18 -16.59 -0.94 -8.07
CA ILE A 18 -15.23 -1.33 -8.48
C ILE A 18 -14.90 -2.79 -8.16
N ARG A 19 -15.59 -3.38 -7.16
CA ARG A 19 -15.40 -4.78 -6.77
C ARG A 19 -16.24 -5.75 -7.59
N THR A 20 -17.43 -5.37 -8.04
CA THR A 20 -18.35 -6.31 -8.72
C THR A 20 -18.47 -6.10 -10.22
N TYR A 21 -18.07 -4.94 -10.76
CA TYR A 21 -18.17 -4.66 -12.19
C TYR A 21 -16.92 -5.20 -12.92
N PRO A 22 -17.05 -6.24 -13.77
CA PRO A 22 -15.89 -6.96 -14.31
C PRO A 22 -15.41 -6.43 -15.68
N GLU A 23 -16.01 -5.35 -16.19
CA GLU A 23 -15.74 -4.85 -17.53
C GLU A 23 -15.07 -3.47 -17.53
N VAL A 24 -14.53 -3.08 -18.69
CA VAL A 24 -14.10 -1.71 -18.95
C VAL A 24 -15.32 -0.78 -18.86
N PHE A 25 -15.17 0.35 -18.16
CA PHE A 25 -16.27 1.28 -17.93
C PHE A 25 -15.87 2.73 -18.25
N SER A 26 -16.88 3.54 -18.55
CA SER A 26 -16.76 4.99 -18.69
C SER A 26 -17.35 5.70 -17.47
N MET A 27 -17.13 7.00 -17.38
CA MET A 27 -17.76 7.83 -16.34
C MET A 27 -19.29 7.85 -16.45
N GLU A 28 -19.84 7.70 -17.66
CA GLU A 28 -21.27 7.52 -17.91
C GLU A 28 -21.77 6.22 -17.28
N THR A 29 -21.09 5.09 -17.49
CA THR A 29 -21.43 3.81 -16.86
C THR A 29 -21.45 3.90 -15.34
N LEU A 30 -20.44 4.56 -14.75
CA LEU A 30 -20.37 4.76 -13.31
C LEU A 30 -21.52 5.64 -12.80
N LYS A 31 -21.82 6.73 -13.52
CA LYS A 31 -22.92 7.63 -13.16
C LYS A 31 -24.27 6.90 -13.21
N ASP A 32 -24.48 6.06 -14.21
CA ASP A 32 -25.70 5.26 -14.34
C ASP A 32 -25.82 4.25 -13.20
N PHE A 33 -24.71 3.62 -12.79
CA PHE A 33 -24.70 2.73 -11.62
C PHE A 33 -25.05 3.47 -10.33
N PHE A 34 -24.50 4.66 -10.12
CA PHE A 34 -24.86 5.51 -8.98
C PHE A 34 -26.36 5.85 -8.97
N ALA A 35 -26.90 6.25 -10.13
CA ALA A 35 -28.32 6.56 -10.27
C ALA A 35 -29.23 5.36 -9.99
N GLN A 36 -28.80 4.15 -10.36
CA GLN A 36 -29.50 2.89 -10.04
C GLN A 36 -29.49 2.54 -8.54
N ASN A 37 -28.58 3.12 -7.76
CA ASN A 37 -28.50 2.95 -6.29
C ASN A 37 -28.97 4.22 -5.56
N ASP A 38 -29.91 4.98 -6.17
CA ASP A 38 -30.54 6.18 -5.60
C ASP A 38 -29.55 7.29 -5.18
N CYS A 39 -28.38 7.35 -5.82
CA CYS A 39 -27.35 8.34 -5.57
C CYS A 39 -27.01 9.10 -6.85
N SER A 40 -26.96 10.43 -6.79
CA SER A 40 -26.57 11.26 -7.93
C SER A 40 -25.40 12.15 -7.55
N LEU A 41 -24.30 12.00 -8.27
CA LEU A 41 -23.09 12.80 -8.09
C LEU A 41 -22.72 13.49 -9.40
N GLU A 42 -22.04 14.63 -9.26
CA GLU A 42 -21.45 15.30 -10.41
C GLU A 42 -20.33 14.46 -11.02
N LYS A 43 -20.21 14.49 -12.35
CA LYS A 43 -19.20 13.72 -13.10
C LYS A 43 -17.77 14.04 -12.62
N LYS A 44 -17.51 15.29 -12.21
CA LYS A 44 -16.21 15.72 -11.69
C LYS A 44 -15.85 15.00 -10.39
N ILE A 45 -16.79 14.94 -9.44
CA ILE A 45 -16.59 14.24 -8.16
C ILE A 45 -16.29 12.76 -8.42
N LEU A 46 -17.11 12.10 -9.25
CA LEU A 46 -16.88 10.70 -9.61
C LEU A 46 -15.51 10.48 -10.27
N PHE A 47 -15.07 11.41 -11.12
CA PHE A 47 -13.77 11.33 -11.76
C PHE A 47 -12.63 11.43 -10.75
N ASP A 48 -12.76 12.28 -9.73
CA ASP A 48 -11.76 12.42 -8.68
C ASP A 48 -11.66 11.13 -7.85
N TYR A 49 -12.80 10.49 -7.51
CA TYR A 49 -12.84 9.17 -6.85
C TYR A 49 -12.14 8.09 -7.70
N VAL A 50 -12.47 8.01 -8.98
CA VAL A 50 -11.89 7.01 -9.89
C VAL A 50 -10.39 7.22 -10.11
N SER A 51 -9.97 8.47 -10.32
CA SER A 51 -8.59 8.78 -10.72
C SER A 51 -7.56 8.66 -9.58
N THR A 52 -8.04 8.59 -8.34
CA THR A 52 -7.18 8.50 -7.14
C THR A 52 -7.23 7.12 -6.48
N ASN A 53 -8.13 6.24 -6.90
CA ASN A 53 -8.32 4.96 -6.24
C ASN A 53 -7.35 3.88 -6.79
N PRO A 54 -6.55 3.22 -5.92
CA PRO A 54 -5.56 2.21 -6.34
C PRO A 54 -6.18 0.91 -6.88
N MET A 55 -7.50 0.73 -6.75
CA MET A 55 -8.24 -0.39 -7.31
C MET A 55 -8.67 -0.15 -8.77
N VAL A 56 -8.37 1.01 -9.36
CA VAL A 56 -8.78 1.36 -10.72
C VAL A 56 -7.59 1.77 -11.57
N PHE A 57 -7.53 1.20 -12.76
CA PHE A 57 -6.56 1.57 -13.79
C PHE A 57 -7.22 2.45 -14.84
N LYS A 58 -6.51 3.52 -15.22
CA LYS A 58 -6.92 4.40 -16.32
C LYS A 58 -6.46 3.81 -17.65
N LEU A 59 -7.40 3.66 -18.58
CA LEU A 59 -7.16 3.28 -19.96
C LEU A 59 -7.15 4.53 -20.86
N ASP A 60 -6.79 4.34 -22.12
CA ASP A 60 -6.89 5.38 -23.14
C ASP A 60 -8.35 5.82 -23.36
N ASN A 61 -8.52 7.02 -23.95
CA ASN A 61 -9.81 7.60 -24.31
C ASN A 61 -10.79 7.86 -23.15
N GLY A 62 -10.29 7.95 -21.91
CA GLY A 62 -11.12 8.25 -20.74
C GLY A 62 -11.94 7.06 -20.24
N LEU A 63 -11.51 5.85 -20.57
CA LEU A 63 -12.04 4.60 -20.04
C LEU A 63 -11.24 4.13 -18.83
N PHE A 64 -11.82 3.23 -18.05
CA PHE A 64 -11.24 2.70 -16.83
C PHE A 64 -11.52 1.21 -16.70
N ILE A 65 -10.68 0.51 -15.94
CA ILE A 65 -10.91 -0.89 -15.56
C ILE A 65 -10.54 -1.07 -14.09
N SER A 66 -11.40 -1.73 -13.32
CA SER A 66 -11.10 -2.06 -11.93
C SER A 66 -10.15 -3.26 -11.86
N ARG A 67 -9.52 -3.48 -10.70
CA ARG A 67 -8.79 -4.72 -10.42
C ARG A 67 -9.67 -5.95 -10.57
N ALA A 68 -10.92 -5.88 -10.13
CA ALA A 68 -11.89 -6.98 -10.32
C ALA A 68 -12.07 -7.30 -11.81
N GLY A 69 -12.24 -6.29 -12.66
CA GLY A 69 -12.34 -6.50 -14.11
C GLY A 69 -11.04 -6.94 -14.77
N LEU A 70 -9.89 -6.48 -14.26
CA LEU A 70 -8.58 -6.88 -14.79
C LEU A 70 -8.25 -8.34 -14.48
N PHE A 71 -8.56 -8.83 -13.27
CA PHE A 71 -8.09 -10.12 -12.78
C PHE A 71 -9.13 -11.25 -12.81
N THR A 72 -10.42 -10.95 -12.85
CA THR A 72 -11.44 -12.00 -12.99
C THR A 72 -11.28 -12.73 -14.32
N ASN A 73 -11.41 -14.06 -14.30
CA ASN A 73 -11.13 -14.99 -15.39
C ASN A 73 -9.67 -15.00 -15.88
N LYS A 74 -8.73 -14.41 -15.14
CA LYS A 74 -7.30 -14.51 -15.45
C LYS A 74 -6.68 -15.74 -14.83
N LYS A 75 -5.66 -16.23 -15.52
CA LYS A 75 -4.92 -17.43 -15.14
C LYS A 75 -3.51 -17.10 -14.70
N PHE A 76 -3.05 -17.79 -13.67
CA PHE A 76 -1.69 -17.70 -13.15
C PHE A 76 -1.19 -19.08 -12.73
N SER A 77 0.12 -19.23 -12.55
CA SER A 77 0.71 -20.53 -12.20
C SER A 77 1.37 -20.48 -10.83
N ILE A 78 1.20 -21.56 -10.07
CA ILE A 78 1.95 -21.82 -8.85
C ILE A 78 2.76 -23.10 -9.03
N LYS A 79 4.01 -23.05 -8.59
CA LYS A 79 4.87 -24.22 -8.42
C LYS A 79 4.97 -24.52 -6.91
N PRO A 80 4.32 -25.57 -6.40
CA PRO A 80 4.43 -25.94 -5.00
C PRO A 80 5.87 -26.31 -4.64
N PHE A 81 6.28 -26.03 -3.41
CA PHE A 81 7.56 -26.49 -2.89
C PHE A 81 7.58 -28.01 -2.73
N ALA A 82 8.77 -28.62 -2.79
CA ALA A 82 8.91 -30.07 -2.62
C ALA A 82 8.26 -30.58 -1.32
N TYR A 83 8.44 -29.85 -0.21
CA TYR A 83 7.87 -30.23 1.08
C TYR A 83 6.33 -30.12 1.11
N GLU A 84 5.74 -29.21 0.31
CA GLU A 84 4.28 -29.06 0.20
C GLU A 84 3.69 -30.29 -0.49
N ILE A 85 4.35 -30.77 -1.54
CA ILE A 85 3.96 -31.97 -2.27
C ILE A 85 4.06 -33.20 -1.37
N GLU A 86 5.19 -33.36 -0.65
CA GLU A 86 5.41 -34.46 0.29
C GLU A 86 4.37 -34.48 1.43
N ALA A 87 4.03 -33.31 1.98
CA ALA A 87 3.04 -33.18 3.06
C ALA A 87 1.59 -33.20 2.55
N GLY A 88 1.36 -33.13 1.24
CA GLY A 88 0.03 -33.07 0.65
C GLY A 88 -0.70 -31.77 0.96
N ILE A 89 -0.01 -30.63 0.99
CA ILE A 89 -0.56 -29.32 1.33
C ILE A 89 -0.22 -28.28 0.26
N LEU A 90 -0.88 -27.12 0.31
CA LEU A 90 -0.44 -25.91 -0.40
C LEU A 90 -0.70 -24.68 0.48
N ILE A 91 0.30 -23.82 0.60
CA ILE A 91 0.24 -22.53 1.28
C ILE A 91 -0.03 -21.45 0.22
N PRO A 92 -1.21 -20.82 0.12
CA PRO A 92 -1.42 -19.81 -0.92
C PRO A 92 -0.44 -18.63 -0.83
N GLY A 93 -0.26 -18.08 0.37
CA GLY A 93 0.76 -17.06 0.66
C GLY A 93 0.67 -15.85 -0.28
N HIS A 94 1.83 -15.35 -0.73
CA HIS A 94 1.92 -14.26 -1.69
C HIS A 94 1.68 -14.72 -3.14
N ARG A 95 1.61 -16.05 -3.38
CA ARG A 95 1.62 -16.63 -4.72
C ARG A 95 0.31 -16.41 -5.49
N THR A 96 -0.69 -15.83 -4.84
CA THR A 96 -1.94 -15.35 -5.45
C THR A 96 -1.91 -13.86 -5.79
N MET A 97 -0.88 -13.11 -5.41
CA MET A 97 -0.76 -11.71 -5.82
C MET A 97 -0.45 -11.57 -7.32
N PRO A 98 -0.94 -10.51 -7.99
CA PRO A 98 -1.94 -9.53 -7.56
C PRO A 98 -3.38 -9.97 -7.93
N PHE A 99 -3.60 -11.27 -8.12
CA PHE A 99 -4.84 -11.86 -8.64
C PHE A 99 -5.97 -11.96 -7.62
N THR A 100 -5.74 -11.51 -6.38
CA THR A 100 -6.70 -11.47 -5.29
C THR A 100 -6.77 -10.07 -4.71
N ASP A 101 -7.81 -9.78 -3.93
CA ASP A 101 -7.91 -8.51 -3.21
C ASP A 101 -6.70 -8.32 -2.28
N PRO A 102 -5.95 -7.20 -2.38
CA PRO A 102 -4.80 -6.94 -1.51
C PRO A 102 -5.16 -6.87 -0.02
N ASN A 103 -6.43 -6.60 0.31
CA ASN A 103 -6.92 -6.57 1.69
C ASN A 103 -7.42 -7.93 2.19
N GLN A 104 -7.41 -8.97 1.34
CA GLN A 104 -7.85 -10.32 1.71
C GLN A 104 -6.66 -11.19 2.08
N ILE A 105 -6.66 -11.70 3.31
CA ILE A 105 -5.60 -12.59 3.81
C ILE A 105 -5.70 -13.95 3.09
N PRO A 106 -4.56 -14.61 2.78
CA PRO A 106 -4.54 -15.85 1.99
C PRO A 106 -5.41 -17.00 2.53
N ASP A 107 -5.61 -17.07 3.84
CA ASP A 107 -6.42 -18.10 4.50
C ASP A 107 -7.92 -17.94 4.22
N ARG A 108 -8.38 -16.74 3.86
CA ARG A 108 -9.79 -16.46 3.52
C ARG A 108 -10.17 -16.80 2.09
N LEU A 109 -9.19 -17.08 1.23
CA LEU A 109 -9.43 -17.44 -0.17
C LEU A 109 -10.07 -18.83 -0.30
N GLU A 110 -10.99 -19.01 -1.25
CA GLU A 110 -11.61 -20.32 -1.51
C GLU A 110 -11.11 -20.92 -2.81
N PHE A 111 -10.67 -22.19 -2.73
CA PHE A 111 -10.11 -22.91 -3.86
C PHE A 111 -11.04 -24.04 -4.30
N PHE A 112 -11.17 -24.23 -5.60
CA PHE A 112 -12.09 -25.20 -6.19
C PHE A 112 -11.36 -26.13 -7.16
N VAL A 113 -11.65 -27.43 -7.07
CA VAL A 113 -11.22 -28.44 -8.05
C VAL A 113 -12.45 -29.14 -8.58
N ASN A 114 -12.65 -29.12 -9.90
CA ASN A 114 -13.82 -29.72 -10.56
C ASN A 114 -15.16 -29.29 -9.91
N GLY A 115 -15.26 -28.01 -9.53
CA GLY A 115 -16.45 -27.44 -8.87
C GLY A 115 -16.62 -27.77 -7.38
N LYS A 116 -15.69 -28.50 -6.76
CA LYS A 116 -15.73 -28.81 -5.32
C LYS A 116 -14.72 -27.95 -4.55
N VAL A 117 -15.15 -27.42 -3.41
CA VAL A 117 -14.28 -26.67 -2.48
C VAL A 117 -13.18 -27.59 -1.95
N VAL A 118 -11.94 -27.12 -2.01
CA VAL A 118 -10.77 -27.76 -1.41
C VAL A 118 -10.79 -27.48 0.09
N GLN A 119 -10.71 -28.54 0.88
CA GLN A 119 -10.70 -28.43 2.34
C GLN A 119 -9.44 -27.73 2.84
N LYS A 120 -9.57 -26.93 3.90
CA LYS A 120 -8.46 -26.31 4.61
C LYS A 120 -8.13 -27.09 5.87
N LYS A 121 -6.87 -27.07 6.27
CA LYS A 121 -6.42 -27.60 7.57
C LYS A 121 -5.33 -26.72 8.17
N ILE A 122 -5.20 -26.75 9.48
CA ILE A 122 -4.13 -26.06 10.19
C ILE A 122 -2.93 -26.98 10.29
N VAL A 123 -1.75 -26.48 9.92
CA VAL A 123 -0.47 -27.19 10.07
C VAL A 123 0.50 -26.33 10.86
N THR A 124 1.36 -26.96 11.64
CA THR A 124 2.47 -26.28 12.31
C THR A 124 3.77 -26.64 11.60
N LEU A 125 4.47 -25.64 11.08
CA LEU A 125 5.70 -25.79 10.31
C LEU A 125 6.79 -24.85 10.85
N PRO A 126 8.07 -25.17 10.63
CA PRO A 126 9.15 -24.26 10.97
C PRO A 126 9.06 -22.99 10.12
N LYS A 127 9.44 -21.84 10.69
CA LYS A 127 9.39 -20.53 10.00
C LYS A 127 10.15 -20.52 8.66
N SER A 128 11.22 -21.30 8.54
CA SER A 128 12.02 -21.44 7.31
C SER A 128 11.25 -22.05 6.13
N LYS A 129 10.16 -22.78 6.39
CA LYS A 129 9.26 -23.29 5.34
C LYS A 129 8.15 -22.29 5.00
N ILE A 130 7.72 -21.48 5.96
CA ILE A 130 6.59 -20.57 5.82
C ILE A 130 7.02 -19.25 5.17
N ILE A 131 8.05 -18.59 5.71
CA ILE A 131 8.51 -17.27 5.26
C ILE A 131 8.70 -17.18 3.73
N PRO A 132 9.31 -18.19 3.04
CA PRO A 132 9.43 -18.17 1.58
C PRO A 132 8.10 -17.94 0.85
N ALA A 133 6.99 -18.48 1.36
CA ALA A 133 5.66 -18.31 0.76
C ALA A 133 5.05 -16.92 1.02
N TYR A 134 5.70 -16.03 1.77
CA TYR A 134 5.19 -14.69 2.12
C TYR A 134 6.16 -13.55 1.75
N THR A 135 7.29 -13.85 1.12
CA THR A 135 8.35 -12.87 0.80
C THR A 135 7.88 -11.64 0.01
N LEU A 136 6.93 -11.79 -0.93
CA LEU A 136 6.45 -10.64 -1.73
C LEU A 136 5.54 -9.67 -0.95
N TYR A 137 5.14 -10.00 0.28
CA TYR A 137 4.49 -9.01 1.14
C TYR A 137 5.47 -8.00 1.72
N GLY A 138 6.79 -8.24 1.64
CA GLY A 138 7.82 -7.44 2.29
C GLY A 138 8.14 -7.94 3.69
N GLU A 139 9.42 -7.96 4.06
CA GLU A 139 9.89 -8.49 5.36
C GLU A 139 9.20 -7.81 6.55
N GLU A 140 8.85 -6.53 6.38
CA GLU A 140 8.18 -5.69 7.35
C GLU A 140 6.73 -6.10 7.66
N TYR A 141 6.05 -6.79 6.74
CA TYR A 141 4.62 -7.14 6.87
C TYR A 141 4.37 -8.65 7.10
N VAL A 142 5.36 -9.50 6.83
CA VAL A 142 5.22 -10.98 6.91
C VAL A 142 4.66 -11.43 8.26
N SER A 143 5.17 -10.89 9.37
CA SER A 143 4.73 -11.26 10.72
C SER A 143 3.28 -10.89 10.99
N GLN A 144 2.85 -9.70 10.56
CA GLN A 144 1.49 -9.20 10.71
C GLN A 144 0.52 -10.09 9.92
N ILE A 145 0.84 -10.40 8.65
CA ILE A 145 -0.02 -11.22 7.81
C ILE A 145 -0.16 -12.63 8.36
N ILE A 146 0.93 -13.22 8.87
CA ILE A 146 0.90 -14.51 9.54
C ILE A 146 0.04 -14.45 10.81
N SER A 147 0.10 -13.35 11.57
CA SER A 147 -0.70 -13.18 12.78
C SER A 147 -2.20 -13.09 12.51
N TYR A 148 -2.60 -12.59 11.33
CA TYR A 148 -4.01 -12.53 10.92
C TYR A 148 -4.57 -13.85 10.36
N ASP A 149 -3.74 -14.89 10.20
CA ASP A 149 -4.22 -16.21 9.83
C ASP A 149 -5.10 -16.79 10.96
N THR A 150 -6.25 -17.36 10.60
CA THR A 150 -7.20 -17.98 11.55
C THR A 150 -6.53 -18.97 12.53
N ALA A 151 -5.44 -19.63 12.12
CA ALA A 151 -4.66 -20.53 12.98
C ALA A 151 -3.96 -19.83 14.15
N ASN A 152 -3.94 -18.50 14.17
CA ASN A 152 -3.24 -17.65 15.11
C ASN A 152 -4.15 -16.66 15.85
N ASP A 153 -5.48 -16.72 15.67
CA ASP A 153 -6.44 -15.79 16.32
C ASP A 153 -6.26 -15.69 17.85
N GLU A 154 -5.91 -16.81 18.51
CA GLU A 154 -5.69 -16.85 19.96
C GLU A 154 -4.28 -16.44 20.39
N LYS A 155 -3.36 -16.25 19.44
CA LYS A 155 -1.97 -15.89 19.72
C LYS A 155 -1.82 -14.39 19.59
N ASN A 156 -1.66 -13.71 20.74
CA ASN A 156 -1.43 -12.27 20.76
C ASN A 156 0.00 -11.93 20.26
N PHE A 157 0.18 -11.87 18.94
CA PHE A 157 1.45 -11.49 18.32
C PHE A 157 1.83 -10.03 18.61
N ALA A 158 0.84 -9.15 18.78
CA ALA A 158 1.06 -7.73 19.06
C ALA A 158 1.76 -7.52 20.41
N GLU A 159 1.37 -8.27 21.45
CA GLU A 159 2.04 -8.23 22.77
C GLU A 159 3.51 -8.70 22.73
N LYS A 160 3.88 -9.48 21.72
CA LYS A 160 5.24 -10.00 21.52
C LYS A 160 6.02 -9.24 20.47
N GLY A 161 5.58 -8.03 20.11
CA GLY A 161 6.27 -7.19 19.13
C GLY A 161 6.33 -7.80 17.73
N PHE A 162 5.38 -8.67 17.37
CA PHE A 162 5.33 -9.36 16.08
C PHE A 162 6.56 -10.24 15.76
N GLU A 163 7.29 -10.74 16.75
CA GLU A 163 8.33 -11.74 16.52
C GLU A 163 7.73 -13.07 16.05
N ILE A 164 8.26 -13.60 14.94
CA ILE A 164 7.80 -14.89 14.38
C ILE A 164 8.46 -16.04 15.17
N PRO A 165 7.68 -16.91 15.84
CA PRO A 165 8.23 -18.05 16.56
C PRO A 165 8.87 -19.07 15.60
N ASP A 166 9.77 -19.91 16.11
CA ASP A 166 10.47 -20.90 15.28
C ASP A 166 9.55 -21.91 14.61
N SER A 167 8.40 -22.20 15.23
CA SER A 167 7.31 -22.98 14.66
C SER A 167 6.03 -22.16 14.67
N VAL A 168 5.37 -22.08 13.51
CA VAL A 168 4.18 -21.24 13.29
C VAL A 168 3.06 -22.13 12.78
N SER A 169 1.85 -21.88 13.29
CA SER A 169 0.64 -22.54 12.80
C SER A 169 0.05 -21.68 11.69
N ILE A 170 -0.29 -22.29 10.56
CA ILE A 170 -0.88 -21.61 9.41
C ILE A 170 -2.00 -22.46 8.80
N THR A 171 -2.98 -21.80 8.20
CA THR A 171 -4.07 -22.43 7.48
C THR A 171 -3.63 -22.73 6.05
N VAL A 172 -3.73 -23.99 5.64
CA VAL A 172 -3.28 -24.46 4.32
C VAL A 172 -4.37 -25.25 3.60
N LEU A 173 -4.26 -25.37 2.29
CA LEU A 173 -5.12 -26.25 1.51
C LEU A 173 -4.69 -27.70 1.69
N ASP A 174 -5.64 -28.59 1.97
CA ASP A 174 -5.39 -30.03 2.01
C ASP A 174 -5.51 -30.64 0.61
N LEU A 175 -4.36 -30.85 -0.02
CA LEU A 175 -4.25 -31.42 -1.36
C LEU A 175 -3.82 -32.88 -1.34
N GLN A 176 -3.78 -33.54 -0.17
CA GLN A 176 -3.17 -34.86 -0.04
C GLN A 176 -3.81 -35.91 -0.96
N ASN A 177 -5.14 -35.94 -1.03
CA ASN A 177 -5.86 -36.87 -1.91
C ASN A 177 -5.71 -36.47 -3.39
N LEU A 178 -5.73 -35.17 -3.68
CA LEU A 178 -5.62 -34.64 -5.02
C LEU A 178 -4.23 -34.88 -5.63
N TYR A 179 -3.15 -34.65 -4.88
CA TYR A 179 -1.79 -34.95 -5.32
C TYR A 179 -1.58 -36.44 -5.58
N LYS A 180 -2.18 -37.33 -4.78
CA LYS A 180 -2.16 -38.78 -5.03
C LYS A 180 -2.93 -39.14 -6.31
N GLU A 181 -4.14 -38.62 -6.48
CA GLU A 181 -4.98 -38.85 -7.67
C GLU A 181 -4.26 -38.38 -8.94
N TRP A 182 -3.70 -37.18 -8.91
CA TRP A 182 -2.97 -36.62 -10.03
C TRP A 182 -1.61 -37.28 -10.24
N ARG A 183 -1.07 -38.05 -9.29
CA ARG A 183 0.33 -38.48 -9.26
C ARG A 183 1.27 -37.28 -9.43
N PHE A 184 1.01 -36.23 -8.66
CA PHE A 184 1.69 -34.94 -8.76
C PHE A 184 3.19 -35.07 -8.41
N THR A 185 4.06 -34.42 -9.19
CA THR A 185 5.51 -34.43 -8.99
C THR A 185 6.08 -33.01 -8.98
N ASN A 186 7.34 -32.84 -8.56
CA ASN A 186 8.00 -31.54 -8.48
C ASN A 186 8.17 -30.81 -9.84
N SER A 187 7.98 -31.52 -10.96
CA SER A 187 8.00 -30.92 -12.30
C SER A 187 6.62 -30.45 -12.78
N ASP A 188 5.56 -30.85 -12.08
CA ASP A 188 4.20 -30.44 -12.39
C ASP A 188 3.89 -29.05 -11.81
N ARG A 189 2.83 -28.44 -12.32
CA ARG A 189 2.38 -27.12 -11.87
C ARG A 189 0.89 -27.08 -11.63
N LEU A 190 0.50 -26.15 -10.77
CA LEU A 190 -0.88 -25.73 -10.61
C LEU A 190 -1.12 -24.53 -11.51
N ILE A 191 -2.17 -24.61 -12.31
CA ILE A 191 -2.71 -23.49 -13.07
C ILE A 191 -3.98 -23.07 -12.36
N LEU A 192 -3.99 -21.83 -11.90
CA LEU A 192 -5.08 -21.24 -11.15
C LEU A 192 -5.83 -20.28 -12.06
N GLU A 193 -7.13 -20.17 -11.85
CA GLU A 193 -8.02 -19.28 -12.60
C GLU A 193 -8.94 -18.58 -11.62
N VAL A 194 -8.88 -17.25 -11.58
CA VAL A 194 -9.71 -16.41 -10.71
C VAL A 194 -11.14 -16.46 -11.23
N VAL A 195 -12.07 -17.00 -10.44
CA VAL A 195 -13.49 -17.07 -10.80
C VAL A 195 -14.21 -15.80 -10.36
N ASP A 196 -13.91 -15.34 -9.15
CA ASP A 196 -14.46 -14.11 -8.59
C ASP A 196 -13.36 -13.44 -7.75
N TRP A 197 -12.90 -12.28 -8.22
CA TRP A 197 -11.84 -11.52 -7.55
C TRP A 197 -12.31 -10.94 -6.20
N ASN A 198 -13.57 -10.50 -6.11
CA ASN A 198 -14.13 -9.87 -4.92
C ASN A 198 -14.36 -10.86 -3.78
N LEU A 199 -14.80 -12.07 -4.11
CA LEU A 199 -14.99 -13.16 -3.13
C LEU A 199 -13.70 -13.95 -2.88
N GLY A 200 -12.67 -13.81 -3.73
CA GLY A 200 -11.43 -14.56 -3.62
C GLY A 200 -11.59 -16.03 -4.03
N PHE A 201 -12.44 -16.31 -5.03
CA PHE A 201 -12.71 -17.66 -5.52
C PHE A 201 -11.76 -18.03 -6.66
N ILE A 202 -11.04 -19.14 -6.49
CA ILE A 202 -9.99 -19.57 -7.42
C ILE A 202 -10.18 -21.05 -7.77
N THR A 203 -10.14 -21.38 -9.06
CA THR A 203 -10.15 -22.78 -9.49
C THR A 203 -8.74 -23.28 -9.77
N ILE A 204 -8.48 -24.55 -9.45
CA ILE A 204 -7.17 -25.21 -9.63
C ILE A 204 -7.28 -26.27 -10.72
N LYS A 205 -6.35 -26.24 -11.67
CA LYS A 205 -6.12 -27.27 -12.68
C LYS A 205 -4.65 -27.69 -12.64
N VAL A 206 -4.36 -28.96 -12.93
CA VAL A 206 -2.98 -29.46 -13.01
C VAL A 206 -2.45 -29.35 -14.42
N GLN A 207 -1.24 -28.81 -14.55
CA GLN A 207 -0.44 -28.91 -15.76
C GLN A 207 0.69 -29.91 -15.54
N LYS A 208 0.60 -31.05 -16.24
CA LYS A 208 1.59 -32.13 -16.18
C LYS A 208 2.81 -31.83 -17.03
N ASN A 209 4.00 -32.09 -16.47
CA ASN A 209 5.19 -32.20 -17.29
C ASN A 209 5.36 -33.64 -17.76
N LEU A 210 5.01 -33.88 -19.03
CA LEU A 210 5.06 -35.22 -19.63
C LEU A 210 6.47 -35.61 -20.11
N SER A 211 7.48 -34.74 -19.98
CA SER A 211 8.85 -35.07 -20.37
C SER A 211 9.46 -36.05 -19.38
N LYS A 212 9.91 -37.20 -19.89
CA LYS A 212 10.70 -38.18 -19.11
C LYS A 212 12.17 -37.78 -18.97
N ASN A 213 12.62 -36.76 -19.69
CA ASN A 213 14.01 -36.30 -19.67
C ASN A 213 14.06 -34.85 -19.17
N ALA A 214 14.66 -34.65 -17.99
CA ALA A 214 14.80 -33.36 -17.34
C ALA A 214 15.64 -32.35 -18.16
N LEU A 215 16.48 -32.82 -19.07
CA LEU A 215 17.33 -31.99 -19.93
C LEU A 215 16.64 -31.57 -21.24
N LYS A 216 15.46 -32.10 -21.54
CA LYS A 216 14.75 -31.79 -22.77
C LYS A 216 13.82 -30.60 -22.55
N ILE A 217 14.12 -29.47 -23.20
CA ILE A 217 13.23 -28.31 -23.26
C ILE A 217 11.93 -28.73 -23.95
N THR A 218 10.81 -28.63 -23.23
CA THR A 218 9.48 -28.90 -23.79
C THR A 218 8.91 -27.64 -24.45
N LYS A 219 7.84 -27.81 -25.24
CA LYS A 219 7.07 -26.66 -25.74
C LYS A 219 6.58 -25.76 -24.58
N LEU A 220 6.14 -26.36 -23.47
CA LEU A 220 5.67 -25.61 -22.30
C LEU A 220 6.80 -24.80 -21.63
N ASP A 221 8.03 -25.28 -21.67
CA ASP A 221 9.18 -24.54 -21.15
C ASP A 221 9.53 -23.35 -22.04
N TYR A 222 9.42 -23.50 -23.37
CA TYR A 222 9.61 -22.41 -24.32
C TYR A 222 8.54 -21.31 -24.18
N GLU A 223 7.25 -21.69 -24.08
CA GLU A 223 6.16 -20.72 -23.84
C GLU A 223 6.35 -19.97 -22.51
N ARG A 224 6.93 -20.62 -21.50
CA ARG A 224 7.25 -20.01 -20.21
C ARG A 224 8.39 -19.01 -20.29
N ASP A 225 9.44 -19.34 -21.02
CA ASP A 225 10.54 -18.41 -21.28
C ASP A 225 10.03 -17.17 -22.03
N ILE A 226 9.15 -17.36 -23.03
CA ILE A 226 8.46 -16.24 -23.69
C ILE A 226 7.65 -15.41 -22.69
N TRP A 227 6.86 -16.07 -21.83
CA TRP A 227 6.07 -15.37 -20.81
C TRP A 227 6.97 -14.56 -19.87
N ASN A 228 8.06 -15.15 -19.37
CA ASN A 228 9.01 -14.50 -18.47
C ASN A 228 9.61 -13.24 -19.11
N ARG A 229 10.05 -13.31 -20.37
CA ARG A 229 10.61 -12.15 -21.10
C ARG A 229 9.57 -11.05 -21.33
N ARG A 230 8.33 -11.43 -21.63
CA ARG A 230 7.22 -10.47 -21.79
C ARG A 230 6.88 -9.80 -20.46
N PHE A 231 6.81 -10.58 -19.38
CA PHE A 231 6.55 -10.08 -18.04
C PHE A 231 7.65 -9.14 -17.56
N GLU A 232 8.92 -9.50 -17.78
CA GLU A 232 10.08 -8.64 -17.51
C GLU A 232 9.97 -7.28 -18.21
N LYS A 233 9.61 -7.27 -19.50
CA LYS A 233 9.41 -6.03 -20.25
C LYS A 233 8.25 -5.20 -19.69
N CYS A 234 7.11 -5.83 -19.38
CA CYS A 234 5.95 -5.14 -18.82
C CYS A 234 6.21 -4.59 -17.42
N LEU A 235 6.96 -5.32 -16.59
CA LEU A 235 7.37 -4.85 -15.27
C LEU A 235 8.26 -3.61 -15.39
N LEU A 236 9.25 -3.63 -16.29
CA LEU A 236 10.09 -2.47 -16.56
C LEU A 236 9.27 -1.26 -17.06
N GLU A 237 8.38 -1.48 -18.03
CA GLU A 237 7.48 -0.45 -18.57
C GLU A 237 6.57 0.14 -17.48
N SER A 238 6.00 -0.71 -16.61
CA SER A 238 5.17 -0.27 -15.51
C SER A 238 5.93 0.62 -14.51
N MET A 239 7.19 0.29 -14.20
CA MET A 239 8.04 1.12 -13.35
C MET A 239 8.34 2.48 -13.97
N HIS A 240 8.52 2.54 -15.28
CA HIS A 240 8.74 3.81 -15.99
C HIS A 240 7.47 4.68 -16.04
N SER A 241 6.30 4.06 -16.22
CA SER A 241 5.02 4.78 -16.34
C SER A 241 4.40 5.17 -15.01
N TYR A 242 4.53 4.33 -13.98
CA TYR A 242 3.82 4.47 -12.69
C TYR A 242 4.76 4.61 -11.48
N GLY A 243 6.07 4.43 -11.66
CA GLY A 243 7.06 4.54 -10.59
C GLY A 243 7.10 3.32 -9.67
N MET A 244 7.52 3.52 -8.41
CA MET A 244 7.71 2.44 -7.43
C MET A 244 6.42 1.96 -6.74
N CYS A 245 5.30 2.63 -6.95
CA CYS A 245 3.99 2.30 -6.34
C CYS A 245 4.03 2.24 -4.79
N SER A 246 2.87 1.97 -4.16
CA SER A 246 2.72 1.89 -2.71
C SER A 246 3.11 0.54 -2.12
N SER A 247 3.22 -0.53 -2.92
CA SER A 247 3.60 -1.87 -2.46
C SER A 247 4.10 -2.75 -3.61
N ILE A 248 4.74 -3.88 -3.29
CA ILE A 248 5.10 -4.90 -4.29
C ILE A 248 3.84 -5.42 -5.00
N GLU A 249 2.76 -5.62 -4.24
CA GLU A 249 1.48 -6.05 -4.79
C GLU A 249 0.98 -5.07 -5.86
N GLU A 250 1.05 -3.76 -5.60
CA GLU A 250 0.63 -2.74 -6.56
C GLU A 250 1.57 -2.67 -7.78
N GLN A 251 2.89 -2.82 -7.59
CA GLN A 251 3.85 -2.93 -8.68
C GLN A 251 3.50 -4.09 -9.62
N LEU A 252 3.16 -5.26 -9.04
CA LEU A 252 2.73 -6.41 -9.83
C LEU A 252 1.40 -6.14 -10.53
N ALA A 253 0.45 -5.47 -9.87
CA ALA A 253 -0.85 -5.15 -10.44
C ALA A 253 -0.72 -4.28 -11.69
N TYR A 254 0.12 -3.22 -11.65
CA TYR A 254 0.43 -2.41 -12.82
C TYR A 254 1.22 -3.16 -13.89
N ALA A 255 2.14 -4.05 -13.51
CA ALA A 255 2.86 -4.89 -14.48
C ALA A 255 1.88 -5.79 -15.26
N PHE A 256 0.91 -6.41 -14.58
CA PHE A 256 -0.14 -7.20 -15.24
C PHE A 256 -1.13 -6.36 -16.02
N PHE A 257 -1.40 -5.12 -15.61
CA PHE A 257 -2.19 -4.17 -16.39
C PHE A 257 -1.53 -3.87 -17.74
N VAL A 258 -0.24 -3.52 -17.74
CA VAL A 258 0.55 -3.32 -18.98
C VAL A 258 0.61 -4.61 -19.79
N PHE A 259 0.77 -5.76 -19.13
CA PHE A 259 0.77 -7.07 -19.80
C PHE A 259 -0.54 -7.32 -20.54
N ALA A 260 -1.69 -7.06 -19.90
CA ALA A 260 -3.01 -7.31 -20.47
C ALA A 260 -3.32 -6.42 -21.69
N GLN A 261 -2.71 -5.24 -21.78
CA GLN A 261 -2.82 -4.38 -22.96
C GLN A 261 -2.00 -4.90 -24.15
N ASN A 262 -0.84 -5.51 -23.87
CA ASN A 262 0.14 -5.88 -24.88
C ASN A 262 0.06 -7.34 -25.32
N TYR A 263 -0.48 -8.24 -24.49
CA TYR A 263 -0.41 -9.69 -24.69
C TYR A 263 -1.67 -10.43 -24.25
N THR A 264 -1.97 -11.52 -24.96
CA THR A 264 -2.96 -12.52 -24.53
C THR A 264 -2.30 -13.56 -23.62
N ILE A 265 -2.98 -13.92 -22.51
CA ILE A 265 -2.49 -14.91 -21.54
C ILE A 265 -3.00 -16.31 -21.94
N ASP A 266 -2.39 -16.92 -22.95
CA ASP A 266 -2.66 -18.33 -23.27
C ASP A 266 -1.85 -19.27 -22.36
N PHE A 267 -0.72 -18.78 -21.87
CA PHE A 267 0.19 -19.47 -20.95
C PHE A 267 0.63 -18.52 -19.84
N CYS A 268 0.77 -19.01 -18.62
CA CYS A 268 1.17 -18.21 -17.45
C CYS A 268 2.39 -18.83 -16.73
N GLY A 269 3.36 -17.98 -16.42
CA GLY A 269 4.46 -18.30 -15.50
C GLY A 269 4.05 -18.06 -14.04
N SER A 270 4.98 -18.37 -13.14
CA SER A 270 4.89 -18.01 -11.71
C SER A 270 5.76 -16.78 -11.50
N VAL A 271 5.20 -15.75 -10.86
CA VAL A 271 5.93 -14.51 -10.51
C VAL A 271 7.10 -14.83 -9.56
N GLU A 272 6.87 -15.71 -8.59
CA GLU A 272 7.89 -16.18 -7.65
C GLU A 272 9.06 -16.85 -8.39
N ASP A 273 8.76 -17.78 -9.31
CA ASP A 273 9.80 -18.45 -10.11
C ASP A 273 10.55 -17.47 -11.02
N PHE A 274 9.85 -16.46 -11.57
CA PHE A 274 10.46 -15.41 -12.37
C PHE A 274 11.43 -14.57 -11.54
N LEU A 275 11.00 -14.08 -10.37
CA LEU A 275 11.83 -13.26 -9.48
C LEU A 275 13.02 -14.04 -8.91
N ALA A 276 12.87 -15.35 -8.69
CA ALA A 276 13.97 -16.21 -8.25
C ALA A 276 15.04 -16.46 -9.33
N THR A 277 14.73 -16.22 -10.62
CA THR A 277 15.62 -16.55 -11.74
C THR A 277 16.09 -15.34 -12.55
N THR A 278 15.40 -14.21 -12.48
CA THR A 278 15.79 -12.99 -13.17
C THR A 278 17.07 -12.40 -12.57
N SER A 279 17.93 -11.84 -13.43
CA SER A 279 19.07 -11.01 -13.02
C SER A 279 18.74 -9.51 -13.02
N SER A 280 17.63 -9.13 -13.66
CA SER A 280 17.28 -7.73 -13.92
C SER A 280 16.61 -7.06 -12.74
N PHE A 281 15.93 -7.85 -11.90
CA PHE A 281 15.19 -7.35 -10.75
C PHE A 281 15.63 -8.02 -9.45
N VAL A 282 15.53 -7.28 -8.36
CA VAL A 282 15.77 -7.75 -7.00
C VAL A 282 14.74 -7.15 -6.07
N ILE A 283 14.38 -7.88 -5.01
CA ILE A 283 13.62 -7.32 -3.90
C ILE A 283 14.64 -6.69 -2.96
N ALA A 284 14.54 -5.37 -2.77
CA ALA A 284 15.49 -4.61 -1.98
C ALA A 284 14.77 -3.58 -1.09
N PRO A 285 15.46 -3.10 -0.03
CA PRO A 285 14.93 -2.04 0.82
C PRO A 285 14.62 -0.77 0.03
N TYR A 286 13.45 -0.22 0.28
CA TYR A 286 12.93 1.05 -0.22
C TYR A 286 12.37 1.83 0.97
N GLY A 287 13.28 2.49 1.67
CA GLY A 287 13.03 3.11 2.97
C GLY A 287 12.70 2.08 4.04
N ILE A 288 11.51 2.16 4.64
CA ILE A 288 11.04 1.20 5.68
C ILE A 288 10.39 -0.04 5.11
N GLU A 289 10.20 -0.10 3.78
CA GLU A 289 9.48 -1.18 3.12
C GLU A 289 10.35 -1.87 2.07
N SER A 290 9.88 -3.00 1.56
CA SER A 290 10.50 -3.73 0.46
C SER A 290 9.85 -3.38 -0.88
N ARG A 291 10.64 -3.29 -1.96
CA ARG A 291 10.13 -3.10 -3.32
C ARG A 291 10.88 -3.99 -4.32
N ILE A 292 10.23 -4.29 -5.44
CA ILE A 292 10.93 -4.81 -6.62
C ILE A 292 11.67 -3.62 -7.25
N ILE A 293 12.97 -3.76 -7.49
CA ILE A 293 13.84 -2.70 -8.04
C ILE A 293 14.71 -3.29 -9.14
N LEU A 294 15.07 -2.46 -10.13
CA LEU A 294 16.01 -2.82 -11.18
C LEU A 294 17.43 -2.96 -10.62
N SER A 295 18.04 -4.13 -10.78
CA SER A 295 19.37 -4.46 -10.25
C SER A 295 20.47 -3.50 -10.70
N SER A 296 20.34 -2.91 -11.90
CA SER A 296 21.36 -2.02 -12.48
C SER A 296 21.26 -0.56 -12.00
N LEU A 297 20.08 -0.09 -11.59
CA LEU A 297 19.86 1.29 -11.15
C LEU A 297 19.94 1.41 -9.63
N GLY A 298 19.66 0.34 -8.89
CA GLY A 298 19.53 0.38 -7.43
C GLY A 298 18.34 1.25 -7.00
N CYS A 299 18.38 1.72 -5.75
CA CYS A 299 17.32 2.53 -5.17
C CYS A 299 17.18 3.87 -5.92
N PRO A 300 15.97 4.30 -6.32
CA PRO A 300 15.80 5.49 -7.15
C PRO A 300 16.29 6.75 -6.43
N LEU A 301 16.97 7.61 -7.19
CA LEU A 301 17.47 8.91 -6.75
C LEU A 301 16.37 9.95 -6.84
N PHE A 302 16.21 10.77 -5.79
CA PHE A 302 15.44 12.01 -5.91
C PHE A 302 16.24 13.02 -6.75
N LEU A 303 15.67 13.49 -7.85
CA LEU A 303 16.32 14.43 -8.76
C LEU A 303 15.96 15.87 -8.40
N ASP A 304 14.72 16.09 -7.97
CA ASP A 304 14.21 17.40 -7.53
C ASP A 304 13.49 17.26 -6.17
N TRP A 305 13.50 18.34 -5.40
CA TRP A 305 12.66 18.49 -4.22
C TRP A 305 11.17 18.37 -4.57
N CYS A 306 10.75 18.77 -5.79
CA CYS A 306 9.38 18.56 -6.27
C CYS A 306 8.97 17.08 -6.23
N ASP A 307 9.88 16.15 -6.55
CA ASP A 307 9.63 14.69 -6.51
C ASP A 307 9.34 14.21 -5.07
N PHE A 308 9.91 14.91 -4.09
CA PHE A 308 9.68 14.64 -2.67
C PHE A 308 8.25 15.03 -2.25
N PHE A 309 7.67 16.06 -2.89
CA PHE A 309 6.38 16.65 -2.53
C PHE A 309 5.17 16.07 -3.29
N GLU A 310 5.36 15.34 -4.38
CA GLU A 310 4.25 14.60 -5.02
C GLU A 310 4.06 13.22 -4.36
N PRO A 311 2.82 12.77 -4.04
CA PRO A 311 1.53 13.42 -4.27
C PRO A 311 1.06 14.30 -3.09
N ILE A 312 1.90 14.53 -2.07
CA ILE A 312 1.55 15.26 -0.83
C ILE A 312 0.79 16.55 -1.17
N THR A 313 1.14 17.26 -2.23
CA THR A 313 0.54 18.55 -2.59
C THR A 313 -0.88 18.51 -3.15
N LYS A 314 -1.38 17.37 -3.67
CA LYS A 314 -2.64 17.33 -4.47
C LYS A 314 -3.91 17.73 -3.72
N ASN A 315 -3.95 17.58 -2.38
CA ASN A 315 -5.09 17.91 -1.52
C ASN A 315 -4.68 18.75 -0.29
N THR A 316 -3.65 19.57 -0.45
CA THR A 316 -3.11 20.42 0.63
C THR A 316 -3.35 21.88 0.36
N LEU A 317 -3.18 22.67 1.41
CA LEU A 317 -3.10 24.11 1.37
C LEU A 317 -1.73 24.60 0.81
N TYR A 318 -0.86 23.69 0.34
CA TYR A 318 0.47 24.02 -0.18
C TYR A 318 0.47 25.09 -1.26
N PRO A 319 -0.43 25.07 -2.26
CA PRO A 319 -0.48 26.11 -3.29
C PRO A 319 -0.78 27.52 -2.71
N GLU A 320 -1.54 27.60 -1.62
CA GLU A 320 -1.97 28.87 -1.02
C GLU A 320 -1.00 29.42 0.03
N ILE A 321 -0.37 28.55 0.83
CA ILE A 321 0.47 28.96 1.98
C ILE A 321 1.93 28.47 1.91
N GLY A 322 2.28 27.67 0.90
CA GLY A 322 3.61 27.11 0.73
C GLY A 322 3.96 25.97 1.68
N ILE A 323 3.04 25.49 2.52
CA ILE A 323 3.26 24.41 3.50
C ILE A 323 2.39 23.20 3.16
N PRO A 324 2.97 21.97 3.11
CA PRO A 324 2.25 20.77 2.66
C PRO A 324 1.30 20.29 3.76
N LEU A 325 0.29 21.10 4.04
CA LEU A 325 -0.68 20.93 5.11
C LEU A 325 -2.02 20.50 4.50
N SER A 326 -2.46 19.28 4.78
CA SER A 326 -3.77 18.80 4.34
C SER A 326 -4.89 19.42 5.16
N TYR A 327 -6.10 19.49 4.59
CA TYR A 327 -7.27 20.02 5.28
C TYR A 327 -7.59 19.29 6.60
N TYR A 328 -7.45 17.96 6.63
CA TYR A 328 -7.64 17.17 7.84
C TYR A 328 -6.56 17.42 8.89
N VAL A 329 -5.32 17.77 8.52
CA VAL A 329 -4.27 18.12 9.49
C VAL A 329 -4.61 19.46 10.15
N LEU A 330 -5.12 20.42 9.37
CA LEU A 330 -5.63 21.67 9.95
C LEU A 330 -6.81 21.41 10.90
N GLN A 331 -7.75 20.54 10.51
CA GLN A 331 -8.85 20.14 11.37
C GLN A 331 -8.33 19.47 12.66
N ALA A 332 -7.34 18.59 12.56
CA ALA A 332 -6.69 17.98 13.73
C ALA A 332 -6.10 19.03 14.68
N CYS A 333 -5.43 20.07 14.15
CA CYS A 333 -4.88 21.16 14.96
C CYS A 333 -5.97 21.94 15.71
N ILE A 334 -7.11 22.17 15.06
CA ILE A 334 -8.28 22.82 15.66
C ILE A 334 -8.86 21.96 16.78
N LEU A 335 -9.07 20.66 16.52
CA LEU A 335 -9.58 19.70 17.52
C LEU A 335 -8.62 19.54 18.69
N ASP A 336 -7.30 19.56 18.45
CA ASP A 336 -6.27 19.57 19.50
C ASP A 336 -6.33 20.84 20.36
N SER A 337 -6.53 22.01 19.76
CA SER A 337 -6.73 23.28 20.48
C SER A 337 -7.98 23.25 21.38
N LEU A 338 -9.09 22.70 20.88
CA LEU A 338 -10.32 22.49 21.65
C LEU A 338 -10.13 21.50 22.80
N TYR A 339 -9.40 20.40 22.57
CA TYR A 339 -9.07 19.40 23.58
C TYR A 339 -8.22 20.00 24.72
N ASN A 340 -7.19 20.77 24.35
CA ASN A 340 -6.29 21.43 25.32
C ASN A 340 -6.90 22.68 25.96
N LYS A 341 -8.11 23.09 25.55
CA LYS A 341 -8.82 24.29 26.02
C LYS A 341 -7.97 25.55 25.89
N GLU A 342 -7.31 25.71 24.75
CA GLU A 342 -6.46 26.88 24.50
C GLU A 342 -7.31 28.15 24.37
N ASP A 343 -6.90 29.21 25.08
CA ASP A 343 -7.62 30.48 25.09
C ASP A 343 -7.44 31.30 23.80
N THR A 344 -6.45 30.96 22.96
CA THR A 344 -6.12 31.74 21.75
C THR A 344 -5.82 30.88 20.54
N LEU A 345 -6.37 31.27 19.39
CA LEU A 345 -6.11 30.63 18.09
C LEU A 345 -4.75 30.99 17.48
N LEU A 346 -4.03 31.93 18.10
CA LEU A 346 -2.64 32.21 17.78
C LEU A 346 -1.75 30.99 18.05
N GLY A 347 -2.07 30.18 19.07
CA GLY A 347 -1.37 28.93 19.37
C GLY A 347 -1.44 27.91 18.24
N VAL A 348 -2.57 27.82 17.54
CA VAL A 348 -2.73 26.95 16.36
C VAL A 348 -1.82 27.41 15.22
N LEU A 349 -1.75 28.74 14.98
CA LEU A 349 -0.88 29.32 13.95
C LEU A 349 0.60 29.09 14.24
N THR A 350 1.04 29.28 15.48
CA THR A 350 2.45 29.08 15.86
C THR A 350 2.87 27.61 15.76
N ARG A 351 1.95 26.65 15.90
CA ARG A 351 2.26 25.23 15.70
C ARG A 351 2.37 24.84 14.23
N ILE A 352 1.54 25.43 13.38
CA ILE A 352 1.50 25.13 11.94
C ILE A 352 2.74 25.67 11.22
N TYR A 353 3.25 26.82 11.65
CA TYR A 353 4.36 27.50 10.99
C TYR A 353 5.69 27.24 11.72
N PRO A 354 6.66 26.57 11.07
CA PRO A 354 8.01 26.47 11.59
C PRO A 354 8.63 27.87 11.74
N ASP A 355 9.45 28.08 12.77
CA ASP A 355 10.11 29.37 13.04
C ASP A 355 10.93 29.90 11.86
N ASN A 356 11.45 28.98 11.03
CA ASN A 356 12.33 29.27 9.89
C ASN A 356 11.56 29.61 8.60
N TRP A 357 10.22 29.63 8.63
CA TRP A 357 9.38 29.86 7.45
C TRP A 357 8.93 31.32 7.36
N ALA A 358 9.41 32.05 6.35
CA ALA A 358 9.00 33.42 6.11
C ALA A 358 7.66 33.49 5.37
N ILE A 359 6.66 34.14 5.98
CA ILE A 359 5.34 34.39 5.38
C ILE A 359 5.04 35.86 5.43
N GLY A 360 4.52 36.41 4.33
CA GLY A 360 4.06 37.79 4.29
C GLY A 360 2.85 38.00 5.22
N GLU A 361 2.72 39.21 5.76
CA GLU A 361 1.62 39.53 6.68
C GLU A 361 0.23 39.32 6.05
N LYS A 362 0.11 39.50 4.73
CA LYS A 362 -1.15 39.33 4.01
C LYS A 362 -1.61 37.88 3.96
N GLU A 363 -0.70 36.97 3.62
CA GLU A 363 -0.94 35.52 3.58
C GLU A 363 -1.26 35.00 4.99
N LYS A 364 -0.53 35.48 6.00
CA LYS A 364 -0.78 35.17 7.41
C LYS A 364 -2.19 35.59 7.84
N ASN A 365 -2.63 36.80 7.49
CA ASN A 365 -3.96 37.30 7.83
C ASN A 365 -5.08 36.52 7.10
N TYR A 366 -4.86 36.18 5.83
CA TYR A 366 -5.80 35.34 5.07
C TYR A 366 -5.95 33.96 5.71
N PHE A 367 -4.83 33.32 6.05
CA PHE A 367 -4.85 32.00 6.67
C PHE A 367 -5.47 32.03 8.08
N LEU A 368 -5.19 33.06 8.88
CA LEU A 368 -5.83 33.27 10.18
C LEU A 368 -7.35 33.37 10.05
N ALA A 369 -7.85 34.13 9.06
CA ALA A 369 -9.29 34.22 8.79
C ALA A 369 -9.89 32.85 8.39
N TYR A 370 -9.15 32.05 7.61
CA TYR A 370 -9.55 30.69 7.25
C TYR A 370 -9.64 29.77 8.47
N ILE A 371 -8.63 29.80 9.36
CA ILE A 371 -8.63 29.05 10.63
C ILE A 371 -9.82 29.46 11.50
N LEU A 372 -10.07 30.76 11.67
CA LEU A 372 -11.20 31.25 12.46
C LEU A 372 -12.54 30.69 11.97
N LYS A 373 -12.75 30.71 10.65
CA LYS A 373 -13.96 30.16 10.03
C LYS A 373 -14.09 28.66 10.30
N LYS A 374 -13.01 27.89 10.14
CA LYS A 374 -13.02 26.44 10.38
C LYS A 374 -13.21 26.11 11.85
N TYR A 375 -12.53 26.82 12.75
CA TYR A 375 -12.67 26.67 14.19
C TYR A 375 -14.12 26.85 14.63
N GLY A 376 -14.81 27.89 14.15
CA GLY A 376 -16.22 28.12 14.47
C GLY A 376 -17.15 27.00 14.01
N ASN A 377 -16.82 26.29 12.93
CA ASN A 377 -17.59 25.13 12.49
C ASN A 377 -17.36 23.91 13.39
N GLU A 378 -16.10 23.60 13.71
CA GLU A 378 -15.73 22.43 14.51
C GLU A 378 -16.15 22.59 15.99
N SER A 379 -15.98 23.78 16.57
CA SER A 379 -16.29 24.03 17.98
C SER A 379 -17.76 23.81 18.32
N ASN A 380 -18.67 24.09 17.38
CA ASN A 380 -20.11 23.90 17.55
C ASN A 380 -20.54 22.43 17.66
N ILE A 381 -19.74 21.51 17.10
CA ILE A 381 -20.05 20.07 17.05
C ILE A 381 -19.10 19.24 17.93
N TYR A 382 -18.08 19.88 18.50
CA TYR A 382 -17.05 19.22 19.31
C TYR A 382 -17.59 18.76 20.65
N ASN A 383 -17.23 17.54 21.04
CA ASN A 383 -17.52 16.98 22.36
C ASN A 383 -16.25 16.42 22.99
N TYR A 384 -15.82 17.05 24.09
CA TYR A 384 -14.62 16.67 24.82
C TYR A 384 -14.64 15.23 25.34
N PHE A 385 -15.79 14.74 25.81
CA PHE A 385 -15.89 13.41 26.42
C PHE A 385 -15.71 12.29 25.39
N THR A 386 -16.23 12.49 24.18
CA THR A 386 -16.04 11.53 23.08
C THR A 386 -14.62 11.58 22.53
N ASP A 387 -13.98 12.75 22.60
CA ASP A 387 -12.63 12.97 22.09
C ASP A 387 -11.53 12.60 23.11
N TYR A 388 -11.86 12.40 24.39
CA TYR A 388 -10.88 12.21 25.46
C TYR A 388 -9.84 11.10 25.18
N LYS A 389 -10.25 9.99 24.56
CA LYS A 389 -9.35 8.89 24.19
C LYS A 389 -8.46 9.23 22.99
N VAL A 390 -9.00 9.94 22.01
CA VAL A 390 -8.34 10.25 20.73
C VAL A 390 -7.42 11.46 20.86
N GLY A 391 -7.80 12.45 21.68
CA GLY A 391 -7.13 13.75 21.80
C GLY A 391 -5.64 13.65 22.13
N ASN A 392 -5.27 12.81 23.09
CA ASN A 392 -3.85 12.61 23.45
C ASN A 392 -3.03 12.02 22.30
N ILE A 393 -3.59 11.05 21.57
CA ILE A 393 -2.89 10.40 20.44
C ILE A 393 -2.80 11.36 19.26
N ARG A 394 -3.86 12.14 19.01
CA ARG A 394 -3.84 13.21 18.00
C ARG A 394 -2.78 14.27 18.32
N ASN A 395 -2.64 14.67 19.58
CA ASN A 395 -1.59 15.60 19.99
C ASN A 395 -0.17 15.06 19.70
N LYS A 396 0.08 13.78 20.03
CA LYS A 396 1.35 13.10 19.68
C LYS A 396 1.56 13.09 18.17
N ALA A 397 0.56 12.70 17.39
CA ALA A 397 0.64 12.65 15.93
C ALA A 397 0.98 14.02 15.31
N LEU A 398 0.31 15.08 15.77
CA LEU A 398 0.59 16.45 15.34
C LEU A 398 2.01 16.89 15.71
N THR A 399 2.48 16.54 16.91
CA THR A 399 3.84 16.86 17.37
C THR A 399 4.88 16.24 16.44
N VAL A 400 4.75 14.94 16.15
CA VAL A 400 5.65 14.22 15.22
C VAL A 400 5.55 14.81 13.81
N PHE A 401 4.34 15.11 13.34
CA PHE A 401 4.13 15.74 12.03
C PHE A 401 4.88 17.07 11.91
N PHE A 402 4.74 17.98 12.88
CA PHE A 402 5.40 19.27 12.82
C PHE A 402 6.92 19.19 13.03
N LYS A 403 7.43 18.20 13.77
CA LYS A 403 8.88 17.89 13.79
C LYS A 403 9.39 17.55 12.38
N LEU A 404 8.65 16.72 11.63
CA LEU A 404 8.99 16.34 10.25
C LEU A 404 8.92 17.55 9.30
N ILE A 405 7.85 18.35 9.39
CA ILE A 405 7.70 19.58 8.58
C ILE A 405 8.80 20.61 8.90
N SER A 406 9.22 20.72 10.16
CA SER A 406 10.33 21.60 10.54
C SER A 406 11.65 21.14 9.92
N LEU A 407 11.95 19.83 9.94
CA LEU A 407 13.14 19.30 9.28
C LEU A 407 13.10 19.51 7.76
N LEU A 408 11.92 19.36 7.16
CA LEU A 408 11.69 19.64 5.74
C LEU A 408 11.95 21.11 5.39
N SER A 409 11.53 22.02 6.26
CA SER A 409 11.83 23.45 6.14
C SER A 409 13.34 23.71 6.21
N ASP A 410 14.03 23.12 7.19
CA ASP A 410 15.48 23.28 7.35
C ASP A 410 16.25 22.79 6.11
N LEU A 411 15.85 21.62 5.59
CA LEU A 411 16.39 21.07 4.34
C LEU A 411 16.23 22.04 3.17
N LYS A 412 15.04 22.61 2.99
CA LYS A 412 14.76 23.57 1.91
C LYS A 412 15.60 24.85 2.04
N VAL A 413 15.75 25.38 3.27
CA VAL A 413 16.53 26.59 3.54
C VAL A 413 18.03 26.34 3.34
N SER A 414 18.52 25.13 3.63
CA SER A 414 19.95 24.78 3.52
C SER A 414 20.50 24.84 2.08
N LYS A 415 19.63 24.71 1.07
CA LYS A 415 19.99 24.66 -0.37
C LYS A 415 21.04 23.60 -0.74
N VAL A 416 21.19 22.56 0.09
CA VAL A 416 22.10 21.45 -0.18
C VAL A 416 21.55 20.61 -1.35
N PRO A 417 22.38 20.24 -2.35
CA PRO A 417 21.96 19.35 -3.42
C PRO A 417 21.51 17.98 -2.90
N LEU A 418 20.34 17.50 -3.36
CA LEU A 418 19.75 16.21 -2.96
C LEU A 418 20.70 15.01 -3.12
N LYS A 419 21.55 15.04 -4.14
CA LYS A 419 22.52 13.98 -4.46
C LYS A 419 23.57 13.73 -3.38
N LEU A 420 23.74 14.65 -2.43
CA LEU A 420 24.68 14.52 -1.32
C LEU A 420 24.09 13.74 -0.14
N PHE A 421 22.77 13.61 -0.09
CA PHE A 421 22.10 12.84 0.96
C PHE A 421 22.03 11.36 0.59
N ASN A 422 21.93 10.53 1.60
CA ASN A 422 21.61 9.12 1.44
C ASN A 422 20.17 8.96 0.93
N ASN A 423 19.99 8.30 -0.22
CA ASN A 423 18.68 8.09 -0.83
C ASN A 423 17.72 7.34 0.10
N GLN A 424 18.22 6.32 0.82
CA GLN A 424 17.37 5.54 1.73
C GLN A 424 16.81 6.44 2.82
N SER A 425 17.65 7.27 3.43
CA SER A 425 17.24 8.19 4.50
C SER A 425 16.24 9.23 4.02
N LEU A 426 16.39 9.74 2.79
CA LEU A 426 15.39 10.60 2.17
C LEU A 426 14.07 9.86 1.88
N ILE A 427 14.11 8.62 1.40
CA ILE A 427 12.91 7.83 1.14
C ILE A 427 12.18 7.55 2.46
N ILE A 428 12.90 7.14 3.51
CA ILE A 428 12.30 6.95 4.83
C ILE A 428 11.67 8.25 5.30
N PHE A 429 12.39 9.38 5.22
CA PHE A 429 11.85 10.68 5.63
C PHE A 429 10.53 11.01 4.93
N ARG A 430 10.44 10.77 3.61
CA ARG A 430 9.20 10.95 2.84
C ARG A 430 8.09 10.01 3.32
N GLN A 431 8.41 8.73 3.54
CA GLN A 431 7.46 7.73 4.03
C GLN A 431 6.93 8.09 5.42
N LEU A 432 7.77 8.58 6.33
CA LEU A 432 7.34 9.02 7.66
C LEU A 432 6.33 10.17 7.56
N ILE A 433 6.56 11.16 6.69
CA ILE A 433 5.60 12.26 6.46
C ILE A 433 4.26 11.73 5.96
N LEU A 434 4.29 10.83 4.97
CA LEU A 434 3.07 10.22 4.41
C LEU A 434 2.31 9.40 5.45
N HIS A 435 3.02 8.57 6.23
CA HIS A 435 2.42 7.70 7.22
C HIS A 435 1.79 8.50 8.37
N VAL A 436 2.48 9.52 8.90
CA VAL A 436 1.90 10.38 9.95
C VAL A 436 0.67 11.13 9.42
N ASN A 437 0.71 11.63 8.19
CA ASN A 437 -0.45 12.27 7.56
C ASN A 437 -1.67 11.33 7.52
N GLN A 438 -1.48 10.07 7.12
CA GLN A 438 -2.54 9.06 7.09
C GLN A 438 -3.08 8.76 8.50
N LEU A 439 -2.20 8.63 9.50
CA LEU A 439 -2.64 8.42 10.88
C LEU A 439 -3.46 9.61 11.41
N ILE A 440 -3.06 10.84 11.08
CA ILE A 440 -3.85 12.04 11.43
C ILE A 440 -5.22 12.01 10.73
N GLU A 441 -5.26 11.64 9.45
CA GLU A 441 -6.51 11.52 8.70
C GLU A 441 -7.47 10.52 9.37
N ILE A 442 -6.97 9.33 9.73
CA ILE A 442 -7.72 8.31 10.48
C ILE A 442 -8.27 8.88 11.78
N LEU A 443 -7.42 9.53 12.59
CA LEU A 443 -7.80 10.10 13.90
C LEU A 443 -8.85 11.22 13.80
N VAL A 444 -9.00 11.85 12.64
CA VAL A 444 -9.97 12.92 12.41
C VAL A 444 -11.25 12.40 11.78
N GLN A 445 -11.14 11.51 10.79
CA GLN A 445 -12.27 11.11 9.95
C GLN A 445 -13.00 9.87 10.47
N GLN A 446 -12.30 8.92 11.10
CA GLN A 446 -12.94 7.70 11.60
C GLN A 446 -13.74 7.98 12.87
N LYS A 447 -15.01 7.56 12.86
CA LYS A 447 -15.90 7.65 14.00
C LYS A 447 -15.79 6.38 14.84
N ASN A 448 -15.86 6.55 16.17
CA ASN A 448 -15.90 5.46 17.15
C ASN A 448 -14.62 4.61 17.26
N LEU A 449 -13.44 5.24 17.11
CA LEU A 449 -12.18 4.58 17.45
C LEU A 449 -12.19 4.13 18.90
N ASP A 450 -11.99 2.82 19.13
CA ASP A 450 -11.93 2.26 20.47
C ASP A 450 -10.48 2.13 20.98
N SER A 451 -10.29 1.54 22.15
CA SER A 451 -8.94 1.37 22.70
C SER A 451 -8.09 0.37 21.91
N GLU A 452 -8.70 -0.62 21.27
CA GLU A 452 -8.00 -1.64 20.48
C GLU A 452 -7.48 -1.04 19.18
N ASP A 453 -8.25 -0.15 18.54
CA ASP A 453 -7.83 0.60 17.34
C ASP A 453 -6.70 1.60 17.63
N LEU A 454 -6.73 2.22 18.80
CA LEU A 454 -5.80 3.29 19.18
C LEU A 454 -4.41 2.79 19.60
N VAL A 455 -4.30 1.55 20.09
CA VAL A 455 -3.01 0.96 20.50
C VAL A 455 -2.04 0.82 19.33
N PRO A 456 -2.41 0.20 18.19
CA PRO A 456 -1.56 0.14 17.00
C PRO A 456 -1.14 1.53 16.50
N ILE A 457 -2.06 2.50 16.50
CA ILE A 457 -1.75 3.88 16.09
C ILE A 457 -0.68 4.49 17.00
N SER A 458 -0.82 4.34 18.33
CA SER A 458 0.16 4.85 19.28
C SER A 458 1.54 4.20 19.11
N LEU A 459 1.59 2.87 18.92
CA LEU A 459 2.86 2.14 18.69
C LEU A 459 3.52 2.58 17.37
N SER A 460 2.74 2.76 16.31
CA SER A 460 3.25 3.28 15.04
C SER A 460 3.84 4.68 15.19
N LEU A 461 3.19 5.58 15.94
CA LEU A 461 3.71 6.93 16.20
C LEU A 461 5.02 6.91 17.00
N GLU A 462 5.15 6.02 17.98
CA GLU A 462 6.40 5.84 18.75
C GLU A 462 7.53 5.32 17.85
N GLY A 463 7.23 4.36 16.98
CA GLY A 463 8.17 3.88 15.98
C GLY A 463 8.61 4.99 15.00
N ILE A 464 7.67 5.82 14.54
CA ILE A 464 7.97 6.95 13.66
C ILE A 464 8.85 7.99 14.36
N ASP A 465 8.56 8.36 15.61
CA ASP A 465 9.34 9.37 16.35
C ASP A 465 10.77 8.87 16.57
N SER A 466 10.95 7.58 16.94
CA SER A 466 12.28 6.98 17.07
C SER A 466 13.06 6.98 15.75
N ARG A 467 12.40 6.67 14.62
CA ARG A 467 13.04 6.70 13.30
C ARG A 467 13.34 8.11 12.81
N TYR A 468 12.49 9.07 13.16
CA TYR A 468 12.75 10.48 12.90
C TYR A 468 14.05 10.93 13.57
N ASP A 469 14.28 10.57 14.83
CA ASP A 469 15.50 10.97 15.55
C ASP A 469 16.78 10.44 14.86
N GLU A 470 16.76 9.19 14.40
CA GLU A 470 17.87 8.60 13.62
C GLU A 470 18.15 9.40 12.32
N ILE A 471 17.11 9.68 11.55
CA ILE A 471 17.22 10.36 10.25
C ILE A 471 17.58 11.83 10.41
N ASN A 472 17.04 12.50 11.42
CA ASN A 472 17.31 13.89 11.73
C ASN A 472 18.79 14.10 12.01
N VAL A 473 19.45 13.16 12.71
CA VAL A 473 20.90 13.20 12.93
C VAL A 473 21.65 13.10 11.60
N GLU A 474 21.36 12.08 10.79
CA GLU A 474 22.05 11.85 9.51
C GLU A 474 21.91 13.04 8.55
N ILE A 475 20.68 13.53 8.37
CA ILE A 475 20.38 14.66 7.47
C ILE A 475 21.08 15.94 7.95
N ARG A 476 21.05 16.25 9.25
CA ARG A 476 21.70 17.45 9.79
C ARG A 476 23.23 17.36 9.73
N GLU A 477 23.80 16.18 9.85
CA GLU A 477 25.24 15.98 9.66
C GLU A 477 25.66 16.27 8.22
N THR A 478 24.90 15.79 7.22
CA THR A 478 25.15 16.12 5.81
C THR A 478 25.09 17.63 5.56
N ILE A 479 24.08 18.33 6.11
CA ILE A 479 23.96 19.78 6.00
C ILE A 479 25.19 20.48 6.59
N LYS A 480 25.60 20.09 7.80
CA LYS A 480 26.77 20.68 8.49
C LYS A 480 28.06 20.47 7.70
N MET A 481 28.29 19.25 7.19
CA MET A 481 29.46 18.94 6.39
C MET A 481 29.52 19.78 5.11
N TYR A 482 28.40 19.88 4.38
CA TYR A 482 28.35 20.67 3.16
C TYR A 482 28.68 22.15 3.41
N HIS A 483 28.07 22.76 4.44
CA HIS A 483 28.37 24.15 4.77
C HIS A 483 29.83 24.33 5.20
N TYR A 484 30.38 23.42 5.98
CA TYR A 484 31.78 23.47 6.39
C TYR A 484 32.75 23.40 5.20
N ASP A 485 32.49 22.55 4.21
CA ASP A 485 33.29 22.45 3.01
C ASP A 485 33.17 23.69 2.11
N CYS A 486 31.97 24.29 2.01
CA CYS A 486 31.80 25.57 1.33
C CYS A 486 32.55 26.72 2.01
N PHE A 487 32.67 26.73 3.34
CA PHE A 487 33.44 27.73 4.08
C PHE A 487 34.96 27.56 3.94
N LYS A 488 35.46 26.35 3.64
CA LYS A 488 36.89 26.11 3.38
C LYS A 488 37.35 26.49 1.97
N LEU A 489 36.42 26.61 1.03
CA LEU A 489 36.67 26.95 -0.37
C LEU A 489 36.61 28.46 -0.66
N LEU A 490 36.20 29.26 0.34
CA LEU A 490 36.28 30.72 0.38
C LEU A 490 37.54 31.15 1.13
#